data_AF-A0A165CEP7-F1
#
_entry.id   AF-A0A165CEP7-F1
#
_cell.length_a   1.000
_cell.length_b   1.000
_cell.length_c   1.000
_cell.angle_alpha   90.00
_cell.angle_beta   90.00
_cell.angle_gamma   90.00
#
_symmetry.space_group_name_H-M   'P 1'
#
loop_
_entity.id
_entity.type
_entity.pdbx_description
1 polymer ?
#
loop_
_entity_poly.entity_id
_entity_poly.type
_entity_poly.pdbx_seq_one_letter_code
_entity_poly.pdbx_strand_id
1 'polypeptide(L)'
;MAQPKQHPLVGFMALPEFFSDAVDMIASLSDDWDVVNLLWAEPTAAPGIVALSTCRQEPCQSEPDGSIQAFISAVKRRVQSGRTVQICVNCLQGVPSSNFSILSLDSQEALDGFVQSVQDIVGGFGFNGVYIDVEVSPDGWKLMLRFTETLNLHFSARIALPPSRTQLACTASISQTR
;
A
#
# COMPACT_ATOMS: atom_id res chain seq x y z
N MET A 1 9.79 -17.28 -5.85
CA MET A 1 9.19 -15.99 -6.25
C MET A 1 9.61 -15.67 -7.68
N ALA A 2 8.72 -15.08 -8.47
CA ALA A 2 9.02 -14.71 -9.85
C ALA A 2 10.10 -13.60 -9.88
N GLN A 3 11.03 -13.67 -10.84
CA GLN A 3 12.00 -12.59 -11.03
C GLN A 3 11.29 -11.32 -11.49
N PRO A 4 11.72 -10.12 -11.03
CA PRO A 4 11.20 -8.86 -11.55
C PRO A 4 11.40 -8.78 -13.06
N LYS A 5 10.34 -8.52 -13.81
CA LYS A 5 10.45 -8.27 -15.25
C LYS A 5 11.24 -6.99 -15.48
N GLN A 6 12.01 -6.94 -16.56
CA GLN A 6 12.76 -5.75 -16.96
C GLN A 6 11.84 -4.57 -17.34
N HIS A 7 10.65 -4.88 -17.86
CA HIS A 7 9.64 -3.91 -18.27
C HIS A 7 8.29 -4.31 -17.68
N PRO A 8 8.04 -4.04 -16.39
CA PRO A 8 6.79 -4.43 -15.74
C PRO A 8 5.64 -3.50 -16.17
N LEU A 9 4.47 -4.05 -16.43
CA LEU A 9 3.24 -3.25 -16.53
C LEU A 9 2.70 -2.98 -15.12
N VAL A 10 2.70 -1.71 -14.73
CA VAL A 10 2.31 -1.24 -13.39
C VAL A 10 0.99 -0.49 -13.47
N GLY A 11 0.01 -0.90 -12.67
CA GLY A 11 -1.31 -0.27 -12.61
C GLY A 11 -1.66 0.21 -11.21
N PHE A 12 -2.55 1.20 -11.15
CA PHE A 12 -3.16 1.70 -9.91
C PHE A 12 -4.66 1.45 -9.98
N MET A 13 -5.23 0.87 -8.91
CA MET A 13 -6.63 0.53 -8.81
C MET A 13 -7.20 1.11 -7.52
N ALA A 14 -8.17 2.02 -7.63
CA ALA A 14 -8.91 2.46 -6.45
C ALA A 14 -9.77 1.31 -5.93
N LEU A 15 -9.64 1.02 -4.63
CA LEU A 15 -10.56 0.12 -3.96
C LEU A 15 -11.96 0.73 -3.96
N PRO A 16 -13.01 -0.04 -4.22
CA PRO A 16 -14.39 0.40 -4.06
C PRO A 16 -14.77 0.60 -2.58
N GLU A 17 -15.98 1.08 -2.33
CA GLU A 17 -16.56 1.27 -0.99
C GLU A 17 -16.74 -0.05 -0.22
N PHE A 18 -16.81 -1.19 -0.91
CA PHE A 18 -16.94 -2.51 -0.30
C PHE A 18 -15.87 -3.47 -0.79
N PHE A 19 -15.27 -4.24 0.12
CA PHE A 19 -14.33 -5.29 -0.27
C PHE A 19 -14.96 -6.36 -1.16
N SER A 20 -16.27 -6.58 -1.09
CA SER A 20 -16.97 -7.51 -1.99
C SER A 20 -16.79 -7.15 -3.46
N ASP A 21 -16.87 -5.86 -3.79
CA ASP A 21 -16.72 -5.38 -5.16
C ASP A 21 -15.25 -5.48 -5.61
N ALA A 22 -14.32 -5.30 -4.66
CA ALA A 22 -12.90 -5.44 -4.91
C ALA A 22 -12.49 -6.88 -5.27
N VAL A 23 -13.23 -7.90 -4.81
CA VAL A 23 -12.96 -9.31 -5.14
C VAL A 23 -13.06 -9.54 -6.64
N ASP A 24 -14.16 -9.11 -7.25
CA ASP A 24 -14.41 -9.30 -8.69
C ASP A 24 -13.45 -8.45 -9.53
N MET A 25 -13.12 -7.25 -9.06
CA MET A 25 -12.11 -6.40 -9.71
C MET A 25 -10.74 -7.07 -9.72
N ILE A 26 -10.26 -7.62 -8.60
CA ILE A 26 -8.97 -8.30 -8.54
C ILE A 26 -8.95 -9.58 -9.39
N ALA A 27 -10.05 -10.34 -9.37
CA ALA A 27 -10.17 -11.58 -10.13
C ALA A 27 -10.24 -11.35 -11.66
N SER A 28 -10.80 -10.22 -12.09
CA SER A 28 -10.95 -9.87 -13.51
C SER A 28 -9.74 -9.16 -14.12
N LEU A 29 -8.76 -8.76 -13.30
CA LEU A 29 -7.53 -8.14 -13.78
C LEU A 29 -6.75 -9.07 -14.72
N SER A 30 -6.44 -8.57 -15.92
CA SER A 30 -5.59 -9.27 -16.89
C SER A 30 -4.27 -9.75 -16.26
N ASP A 31 -3.79 -10.88 -16.77
CA ASP A 31 -2.46 -11.41 -16.55
C ASP A 31 -1.36 -10.59 -17.27
N ASP A 32 -1.66 -9.45 -17.87
CA ASP A 32 -0.61 -8.55 -18.35
C ASP A 32 -0.10 -7.62 -17.24
N TRP A 33 -0.90 -7.38 -16.19
CA TRP A 33 -0.52 -6.53 -15.07
C TRP A 33 0.47 -7.27 -14.16
N ASP A 34 1.72 -6.81 -14.15
CA ASP A 34 2.79 -7.37 -13.33
C ASP A 34 2.73 -6.87 -11.89
N VAL A 35 2.42 -5.58 -11.74
CA VAL A 35 2.31 -4.90 -10.46
C VAL A 35 0.97 -4.17 -10.40
N VAL A 36 0.23 -4.40 -9.32
CA VAL A 36 -1.05 -3.76 -9.04
C VAL A 36 -0.96 -3.04 -7.70
N ASN A 37 -1.08 -1.72 -7.73
CA ASN A 37 -1.13 -0.88 -6.54
C ASN A 37 -2.59 -0.59 -6.20
N LEU A 38 -3.08 -1.13 -5.09
CA LEU A 38 -4.43 -0.87 -4.59
C LEU A 38 -4.43 0.44 -3.80
N LEU A 39 -5.31 1.36 -4.16
CA LEU A 39 -5.47 2.65 -3.51
C LEU A 39 -6.66 2.60 -2.53
N TRP A 40 -6.53 3.01 -1.27
CA TRP A 40 -5.29 3.41 -0.60
C TRP A 40 -5.43 3.16 0.91
N ALA A 41 -4.30 3.04 1.60
CA ALA A 41 -4.24 3.13 3.05
C ALA A 41 -4.02 4.60 3.46
N GLU A 42 -4.70 5.00 4.53
CA GLU A 42 -4.80 6.39 4.97
C GLU A 42 -4.11 6.61 6.31
N PRO A 43 -3.50 7.79 6.55
CA PRO A 43 -3.07 8.19 7.87
C PRO A 43 -4.26 8.34 8.81
N THR A 44 -4.10 7.89 10.04
CA THR A 44 -5.06 8.15 11.12
C THR A 44 -4.68 9.44 11.85
N ALA A 45 -5.50 9.84 12.84
CA ALA A 45 -5.16 10.97 13.71
C ALA A 45 -3.92 10.72 14.59
N ALA A 46 -3.51 9.46 14.78
CA ALA A 46 -2.30 9.13 15.52
C ALA A 46 -1.06 9.28 14.60
N PRO A 47 -0.02 10.02 15.02
CA PRO A 47 1.19 10.20 14.23
C PRO A 47 1.81 8.87 13.77
N GLY A 48 2.17 8.79 12.50
CA GLY A 48 2.75 7.60 11.90
C GLY A 48 1.81 6.42 11.71
N ILE A 49 0.59 6.41 12.24
CA ILE A 49 -0.31 5.26 12.09
C ILE A 49 -1.10 5.37 10.80
N VAL A 50 -1.09 4.29 10.00
CA VAL A 50 -1.92 4.15 8.81
C VAL A 50 -2.92 3.00 8.96
N ALA A 51 -4.07 3.13 8.33
CA ALA A 51 -5.10 2.11 8.32
C ALA A 51 -5.63 1.92 6.89
N LEU A 52 -6.02 0.68 6.59
CA LEU A 52 -6.80 0.38 5.40
C LEU A 52 -8.28 0.32 5.79
N SER A 53 -9.07 1.25 5.28
CA SER A 53 -10.52 1.30 5.43
C SER A 53 -11.16 1.51 4.06
N THR A 54 -12.31 0.87 3.83
CA THR A 54 -13.15 1.09 2.64
C THR A 54 -14.20 2.17 2.86
N CYS A 55 -14.42 2.59 4.11
CA CYS A 55 -15.35 3.67 4.44
C CYS A 55 -14.81 5.03 4.00
N ARG A 56 -15.44 5.63 2.99
CA ARG A 56 -15.04 6.93 2.43
C ARG A 56 -15.92 8.10 2.87
N GLN A 57 -17.11 7.83 3.40
CA GLN A 57 -18.02 8.82 3.95
C GLN A 57 -18.75 8.24 5.15
N GLU A 58 -18.93 9.07 6.18
CA GLU A 58 -19.74 8.72 7.35
C GLU A 58 -21.23 9.00 7.06
N PRO A 59 -22.16 8.12 7.50
CA PRO A 59 -21.91 6.92 8.30
C PRO A 59 -21.34 5.75 7.45
N CYS A 60 -20.32 5.08 7.97
CA CYS A 60 -19.77 3.88 7.32
C CYS A 60 -20.82 2.76 7.22
N GLN A 61 -21.00 2.21 6.02
CA GLN A 61 -21.79 1.00 5.84
C GLN A 61 -20.99 -0.23 6.30
N SER A 62 -21.67 -1.18 6.94
CA SER A 62 -21.04 -2.46 7.30
C SER A 62 -20.74 -3.26 6.03
N GLU A 63 -19.53 -3.80 5.96
CA GLU A 63 -19.14 -4.78 4.95
C GLU A 63 -20.09 -5.99 4.97
N PRO A 64 -20.47 -6.54 3.81
CA PRO A 64 -21.17 -7.82 3.75
C PRO A 64 -20.38 -8.92 4.45
N ASP A 65 -21.08 -9.79 5.19
CA ASP A 65 -20.44 -10.86 5.95
C ASP A 65 -19.51 -11.72 5.06
N GLY A 66 -18.25 -11.84 5.48
CA GLY A 66 -17.23 -12.61 4.78
C GLY A 66 -16.52 -11.90 3.61
N SER A 67 -16.92 -10.67 3.23
CA SER A 67 -16.30 -9.93 2.12
C SER A 67 -14.79 -9.71 2.33
N ILE A 68 -14.36 -9.39 3.55
CA ILE A 68 -12.95 -9.20 3.91
C ILE A 68 -12.14 -10.48 3.64
N GLN A 69 -12.63 -11.64 4.07
CA GLN A 69 -11.92 -12.91 3.86
C GLN A 69 -11.89 -13.33 2.39
N ALA A 70 -12.96 -13.03 1.64
CA ALA A 70 -13.00 -13.23 0.20
C ALA A 70 -11.96 -12.34 -0.52
N PHE A 71 -11.84 -11.07 -0.11
CA PHE A 71 -10.85 -10.13 -0.62
C PHE A 71 -9.42 -10.61 -0.34
N ILE A 72 -9.11 -10.97 0.91
CA ILE A 72 -7.80 -11.54 1.29
C ILE A 72 -7.47 -12.75 0.42
N SER A 73 -8.44 -13.63 0.19
CA SER A 73 -8.26 -14.82 -0.64
C SER A 73 -8.00 -14.47 -2.10
N ALA A 74 -8.66 -13.45 -2.65
CA ALA A 74 -8.44 -12.97 -4.01
C ALA A 74 -7.03 -12.36 -4.17
N VAL A 75 -6.60 -11.52 -3.22
CA VAL A 75 -5.24 -10.96 -3.18
C VAL A 75 -4.21 -12.09 -3.14
N LYS A 76 -4.35 -13.04 -2.21
CA LYS A 76 -3.40 -14.17 -2.08
C LYS A 76 -3.32 -15.01 -3.35
N ARG A 77 -4.45 -15.31 -4.02
CA ARG A 77 -4.44 -16.05 -5.29
C ARG A 77 -3.66 -15.31 -6.37
N ARG A 78 -3.83 -13.98 -6.48
CA ARG A 78 -3.10 -13.17 -7.45
C ARG A 78 -1.60 -13.07 -7.12
N VAL A 79 -1.25 -12.98 -5.84
CA VAL A 79 0.15 -13.08 -5.38
C VAL A 79 0.75 -14.45 -5.72
N GLN A 80 -0.01 -15.53 -5.52
CA GLN A 80 0.42 -16.90 -5.83
C GLN A 80 0.58 -17.16 -7.34
N SER A 81 -0.11 -16.42 -8.21
CA SER A 81 0.13 -16.47 -9.66
C SER A 81 1.39 -15.72 -10.10
N GLY A 82 2.21 -15.25 -9.14
CA GLY A 82 3.50 -14.62 -9.40
C GLY A 82 3.42 -13.11 -9.60
N ARG A 83 2.27 -12.48 -9.30
CA ARG A 83 2.08 -11.03 -9.42
C ARG A 83 2.49 -10.29 -8.16
N THR A 84 2.83 -9.03 -8.34
CA THR A 84 2.97 -8.10 -7.23
C THR A 84 1.66 -7.37 -7.01
N VAL A 85 1.09 -7.49 -5.81
CA VAL A 85 -0.09 -6.76 -5.34
C VAL A 85 0.32 -5.97 -4.11
N GLN A 86 0.32 -4.65 -4.23
CA GLN A 86 0.79 -3.72 -3.21
C GLN A 86 -0.37 -2.87 -2.68
N ILE A 87 -0.30 -2.50 -1.40
CA ILE A 87 -1.12 -1.41 -0.88
C ILE A 87 -0.41 -0.08 -1.10
N CYS A 88 -1.12 0.90 -1.64
CA CYS A 88 -0.65 2.25 -1.85
C CYS A 88 -0.93 3.10 -0.61
N VAL A 89 0.10 3.69 -0.02
CA VAL A 89 0.00 4.55 1.17
C VAL A 89 0.12 6.01 0.75
N ASN A 90 -0.81 6.84 1.22
CA ASN A 90 -0.81 8.30 1.03
C ASN A 90 -0.98 8.80 -0.43
N CYS A 91 -1.54 7.96 -1.31
CA CYS A 91 -1.60 8.20 -2.76
C CYS A 91 -2.73 9.15 -3.25
N LEU A 92 -3.34 9.93 -2.34
CA LEU A 92 -4.37 10.91 -2.67
C LEU A 92 -4.32 12.13 -1.76
N GLN A 93 -3.23 12.87 -1.82
CA GLN A 93 -3.34 14.27 -1.45
C GLN A 93 -4.11 15.02 -2.52
N GLY A 94 -5.35 15.42 -2.19
CA GLY A 94 -6.15 16.31 -3.06
C GLY A 94 -7.59 15.86 -3.34
N VAL A 95 -8.04 14.69 -2.86
CA VAL A 95 -9.47 14.39 -2.86
C VAL A 95 -10.08 14.95 -1.58
N PRO A 96 -11.08 15.85 -1.66
CA PRO A 96 -11.68 16.49 -0.51
C PRO A 96 -12.61 15.52 0.22
N SER A 97 -12.05 14.58 0.99
CA SER A 97 -12.73 14.11 2.19
C SER A 97 -12.22 15.00 3.33
N SER A 98 -13.13 15.56 4.11
CA SER A 98 -12.84 16.52 5.19
C SER A 98 -12.05 15.92 6.37
N ASN A 99 -11.62 14.66 6.28
CA ASN A 99 -11.11 13.88 7.41
C ASN A 99 -9.70 13.31 7.16
N PHE A 100 -9.04 13.67 6.05
CA PHE A 100 -7.68 13.20 5.79
C PHE A 100 -6.68 13.78 6.79
N SER A 101 -6.05 12.91 7.57
CA SER A 101 -4.91 13.28 8.41
C SER A 101 -3.65 13.37 7.54
N ILE A 102 -2.77 14.32 7.85
CA ILE A 102 -1.46 14.41 7.23
C ILE A 102 -0.58 13.34 7.86
N LEU A 103 0.09 12.52 7.04
CA LEU A 103 1.11 11.60 7.52
C LEU A 103 2.28 12.39 8.12
N SER A 104 2.38 12.42 9.45
CA SER A 104 3.52 12.97 10.19
C SER A 104 4.43 11.85 10.66
N LEU A 105 5.73 12.02 10.44
CA LEU A 105 6.79 11.06 10.75
C LEU A 105 7.99 11.75 11.43
N ASP A 106 7.68 12.76 12.25
CA ASP A 106 8.66 13.68 12.81
C ASP A 106 9.38 13.14 14.06
N SER A 107 9.03 11.93 14.50
CA SER A 107 9.63 11.24 15.64
C SER A 107 9.94 9.77 15.33
N GLN A 108 10.82 9.17 16.13
CA GLN A 108 11.13 7.74 15.98
C GLN A 108 9.90 6.87 16.27
N GLU A 109 9.09 7.25 17.25
CA GLU A 109 7.85 6.55 17.60
C GLU A 109 6.84 6.58 16.45
N ALA A 110 6.71 7.73 15.75
CA ALA A 110 5.85 7.84 14.57
C ALA A 110 6.38 6.96 13.43
N LEU A 111 7.69 6.91 13.22
CA LEU A 111 8.28 6.04 12.21
C LEU A 111 8.07 4.55 12.53
N ASP A 112 8.26 4.13 13.78
CA ASP A 112 8.05 2.74 14.21
C ASP A 112 6.57 2.35 14.09
N GLY A 113 5.66 3.24 14.48
CA GLY A 113 4.22 3.08 14.28
C GLY A 113 3.84 2.93 12.81
N PHE A 114 4.49 3.67 11.91
CA PHE A 114 4.27 3.56 10.46
C PHE A 114 4.72 2.22 9.92
N VAL A 115 5.94 1.81 10.26
CA VAL A 115 6.46 0.50 9.86
C VAL A 115 5.55 -0.61 10.35
N GLN A 116 5.14 -0.59 11.62
CA GLN A 116 4.26 -1.62 12.20
C GLN A 116 2.90 -1.63 11.50
N SER A 117 2.27 -0.47 11.30
CA SER A 117 0.95 -0.38 10.67
C SER A 117 0.97 -0.90 9.22
N VAL A 118 2.02 -0.58 8.46
CA VAL A 118 2.19 -1.10 7.10
C VAL A 118 2.39 -2.61 7.11
N GLN A 119 3.16 -3.15 8.06
CA GLN A 119 3.35 -4.61 8.20
C GLN A 119 2.03 -5.31 8.51
N ASP A 120 1.22 -4.75 9.41
CA ASP A 120 -0.08 -5.31 9.80
C ASP A 120 -1.05 -5.32 8.62
N ILE A 121 -1.09 -4.25 7.82
CA ILE A 121 -1.91 -4.19 6.60
C ILE A 121 -1.41 -5.22 5.58
N VAL A 122 -0.11 -5.23 5.28
CA VAL A 122 0.47 -6.15 4.28
C VAL A 122 0.22 -7.61 4.69
N GLY A 123 0.51 -7.96 5.94
CA GLY A 123 0.34 -9.31 6.48
C GLY A 123 -1.13 -9.71 6.62
N GLY A 124 -1.97 -8.82 7.13
CA GLY A 124 -3.39 -9.06 7.36
C GLY A 124 -4.18 -9.26 6.06
N PHE A 125 -3.86 -8.47 5.02
CA PHE A 125 -4.55 -8.55 3.74
C PHE A 125 -3.90 -9.48 2.71
N GLY A 126 -2.68 -9.96 2.98
CA GLY A 126 -1.95 -10.88 2.11
C GLY A 126 -1.25 -10.21 0.92
N PHE A 127 -0.98 -8.91 1.00
CA PHE A 127 -0.19 -8.18 0.02
C PHE A 127 1.26 -8.67 0.01
N ASN A 128 1.97 -8.48 -1.12
CA ASN A 128 3.41 -8.75 -1.23
C ASN A 128 4.19 -7.49 -1.65
N GLY A 129 3.72 -6.34 -1.18
CA GLY A 129 4.42 -5.07 -1.35
C GLY A 129 3.66 -3.88 -0.78
N VAL A 130 4.35 -2.74 -0.71
CA VAL A 130 3.76 -1.43 -0.41
C VAL A 130 4.21 -0.43 -1.47
N TYR A 131 3.34 0.48 -1.88
CA TYR A 131 3.74 1.64 -2.66
C TYR A 131 3.61 2.87 -1.78
N ILE A 132 4.63 3.72 -1.74
CA ILE A 132 4.68 4.86 -0.81
C ILE A 132 4.68 6.12 -1.64
N ASP A 133 3.60 6.87 -1.51
CA ASP A 133 3.38 8.09 -2.29
C ASP A 133 3.40 9.31 -1.37
N VAL A 134 4.59 9.77 -1.01
CA VAL A 134 4.79 10.87 -0.06
C VAL A 134 5.10 12.15 -0.82
N GLU A 135 4.07 12.74 -1.41
CA GLU A 135 4.21 13.83 -2.38
C GLU A 135 4.57 15.20 -1.77
N VAL A 136 4.33 15.47 -0.47
CA VAL A 136 4.54 16.82 0.09
C VAL A 136 5.20 16.90 1.47
N SER A 137 5.69 15.82 2.08
CA SER A 137 6.42 16.00 3.33
C SER A 137 7.79 16.64 3.03
N PRO A 138 8.17 17.76 3.68
CA PRO A 138 9.54 18.32 3.58
C PRO A 138 10.62 17.28 3.94
N ASP A 139 10.19 16.23 4.63
CA ASP A 139 10.98 15.13 5.16
C ASP A 139 10.78 13.79 4.40
N GLY A 140 10.18 13.79 3.21
CA GLY A 140 9.96 12.56 2.42
C GLY A 140 11.24 11.76 2.15
N TRP A 141 12.40 12.42 2.13
CA TRP A 141 13.72 11.80 2.02
C TRP A 141 14.21 11.16 3.34
N LYS A 142 13.80 11.63 4.53
CA LYS A 142 14.11 10.99 5.83
C LYS A 142 13.43 9.64 5.93
N LEU A 143 12.19 9.57 5.46
CA LEU A 143 11.43 8.34 5.23
C LEU A 143 12.22 7.34 4.39
N MET A 144 12.76 7.79 3.26
CA MET A 144 13.52 6.95 2.33
C MET A 144 14.78 6.32 2.96
N LEU A 145 15.54 7.11 3.73
CA LEU A 145 16.73 6.63 4.44
C LEU A 145 16.37 5.59 5.51
N ARG A 146 15.35 5.89 6.32
CA ARG A 146 14.91 4.99 7.40
C ARG A 146 14.20 3.74 6.90
N PHE A 147 13.45 3.83 5.80
CA PHE A 147 12.90 2.65 5.11
C PHE A 147 14.01 1.68 4.70
N THR A 148 15.11 2.23 4.15
CA THR A 148 16.25 1.42 3.71
C THR A 148 16.99 0.77 4.89
N GLU A 149 16.99 1.40 6.07
CA GLU A 149 17.64 0.87 7.29
C GLU A 149 16.75 -0.14 8.04
N THR A 150 15.48 0.20 8.28
CA THR A 150 14.57 -0.59 9.15
C THR A 150 13.90 -1.75 8.42
N LEU A 151 13.52 -1.58 7.14
CA LEU A 151 12.85 -2.65 6.40
C LEU A 151 13.80 -3.61 5.72
N ASN A 152 15.05 -3.24 5.38
CA ASN A 152 16.05 -4.25 4.94
C ASN A 152 16.35 -5.29 6.03
N LEU A 153 16.15 -4.93 7.31
CA LEU A 153 16.32 -5.85 8.43
C LEU A 153 15.16 -6.84 8.58
N HIS A 154 13.98 -6.53 8.01
CA HIS A 154 12.76 -7.33 8.18
C HIS A 154 12.21 -7.90 6.85
N PHE A 155 12.61 -7.35 5.70
CA PHE A 155 12.13 -7.70 4.37
C PHE A 155 13.22 -7.50 3.31
N SER A 156 13.20 -8.31 2.25
CA SER A 156 13.98 -8.02 1.04
C SER A 156 13.30 -6.92 0.22
N ALA A 157 13.35 -5.67 0.70
CA ALA A 157 12.76 -4.53 0.01
C ALA A 157 13.70 -4.04 -1.11
N ARG A 158 13.21 -3.97 -2.35
CA ARG A 158 13.88 -3.21 -3.43
C ARG A 158 13.12 -1.92 -3.63
N ILE A 159 13.74 -0.80 -3.26
CA ILE A 159 13.24 0.55 -3.52
C ILE A 159 13.80 0.98 -4.88
N ALA A 160 12.92 1.21 -5.86
CA ALA A 160 13.29 1.83 -7.13
C ALA A 160 13.10 3.35 -6.99
N LEU A 161 14.21 4.09 -6.94
CA LEU A 161 14.18 5.55 -6.93
C LEU A 161 14.03 6.09 -8.37
N PRO A 162 13.10 7.02 -8.63
CA PRO A 162 13.04 7.67 -9.93
C PRO A 162 14.30 8.53 -10.16
N PRO A 163 14.82 8.60 -11.40
CA PRO A 163 16.07 9.29 -11.72
C PRO A 163 15.99 10.83 -11.70
N SER A 164 14.80 11.42 -11.54
CA SER A 164 14.61 12.88 -11.57
C SER A 164 13.70 13.37 -10.45
N ARG A 165 14.07 14.55 -9.91
CA ARG A 165 13.42 15.24 -8.77
C ARG A 165 11.97 15.68 -9.01
N THR A 166 11.35 15.31 -10.13
CA THR A 166 10.07 15.83 -10.60
C THR A 166 8.92 14.82 -10.57
N GLN A 167 9.17 13.57 -10.18
CA GLN A 167 8.15 12.57 -9.89
C GLN A 167 8.48 11.92 -8.55
N LEU A 168 7.76 12.29 -7.49
CA LEU A 168 7.93 11.80 -6.11
C LEU A 168 7.25 10.44 -5.86
N ALA A 169 7.18 9.60 -6.87
CA ALA A 169 6.62 8.26 -6.81
C ALA A 169 7.67 7.24 -6.34
N CYS A 170 7.58 6.76 -5.10
CA CYS A 170 8.49 5.72 -4.58
C CYS A 170 7.81 4.34 -4.61
N THR A 171 8.30 3.44 -5.48
CA THR A 171 7.86 2.04 -5.47
C THR A 171 8.78 1.21 -4.56
N ALA A 172 8.23 0.63 -3.49
CA ALA A 172 8.95 -0.26 -2.57
C ALA A 172 8.34 -1.68 -2.59
N SER A 173 8.84 -2.57 -3.44
CA SER A 173 8.34 -3.96 -3.44
C SER A 173 8.85 -4.70 -2.20
N ILE A 174 7.95 -5.07 -1.28
CA ILE A 174 8.23 -5.79 -0.03
C ILE A 174 7.88 -7.27 -0.23
N SER A 175 8.90 -8.09 -0.38
CA SER A 175 8.75 -9.55 -0.41
C SER A 175 8.91 -10.11 1.00
N GLN A 176 7.91 -10.85 1.51
CA GLN A 176 8.06 -11.64 2.73
C GLN A 176 9.10 -12.74 2.50
N THR A 177 10.17 -12.70 3.28
CA THR A 177 11.13 -13.81 3.42
C THR A 177 10.81 -14.61 4.68
N ARG A 178 9.89 -15.58 4.55
CA ARG A 178 10.00 -16.93 5.12
C ARG A 178 8.80 -17.78 4.69
#